data_AF-A0A7S2EQ84-F1
#
_entry.id   AF-A0A7S2EQ84-F1
#
_cell.length_a   1.000
_cell.length_b   1.000
_cell.length_c   1.000
_cell.angle_alpha   90.00
_cell.angle_beta   90.00
_cell.angle_gamma   90.00
#
_symmetry.space_group_name_H-M   'P 1'
#
loop_
_entity.id
_entity.type
_entity.pdbx_description
1 polymer ?
#
loop_
_entity_poly.entity_id
_entity_poly.type
_entity_poly.pdbx_seq_one_letter_code
_entity_poly.pdbx_strand_id
1 'polypeptide(L)'
;KDEDEKQFNSSALVLSGDGNCLAVGRPFYSDQELDRRGAVIVYKYKRNNGNGGDGGTWSTLGSPILGPKRDSMFGAAKTVDISEDGSIVAIGDMHHKKQMGRVLVYKLVSREWMQMGGAIL
;
A
#
# COMPACT_ATOMS: atom_id res chain seq x y z
N LYS A 1 8.57 -18.31 -11.73
CA LYS A 1 9.75 -17.57 -12.27
C LYS A 1 9.30 -16.33 -13.03
N ASP A 2 8.59 -16.44 -14.16
CA ASP A 2 8.17 -15.25 -14.93
C ASP A 2 7.01 -14.45 -14.29
N GLU A 3 6.12 -15.11 -13.55
CA GLU A 3 5.01 -14.44 -12.84
C GLU A 3 5.50 -13.63 -11.64
N ASP A 4 6.47 -14.16 -10.89
CA ASP A 4 7.07 -13.50 -9.73
C ASP A 4 7.80 -12.21 -10.17
N GLU A 5 8.53 -12.27 -11.28
CA GLU A 5 9.31 -11.15 -11.82
C GLU A 5 8.42 -10.04 -12.41
N LYS A 6 7.30 -10.40 -13.06
CA LYS A 6 6.25 -9.44 -13.46
C LYS A 6 5.56 -8.79 -12.26
N GLN A 7 5.38 -9.52 -11.17
CA GLN A 7 4.73 -9.02 -9.97
C GLN A 7 5.56 -7.93 -9.26
N PHE A 8 6.89 -8.06 -9.23
CA PHE A 8 7.76 -7.01 -8.67
C PHE A 8 7.74 -5.71 -9.49
N ASN A 9 7.88 -5.78 -10.82
CA ASN A 9 7.90 -4.59 -11.68
C ASN A 9 6.56 -3.84 -11.76
N SER A 10 5.47 -4.50 -11.38
CA SER A 10 4.13 -3.93 -11.36
C SER A 10 3.68 -3.46 -9.98
N SER A 11 4.46 -3.71 -8.92
CA SER A 11 4.12 -3.35 -7.55
C SER A 11 4.64 -1.95 -7.18
N ALA A 12 3.85 -1.17 -6.44
CA ALA A 12 4.35 0.06 -5.83
C ALA A 12 5.31 -0.25 -4.67
N LEU A 13 6.39 0.53 -4.58
CA LEU A 13 7.32 0.53 -3.45
C LEU A 13 7.60 1.99 -3.09
N VAL A 14 7.15 2.42 -1.92
CA VAL A 14 7.24 3.83 -1.50
C VAL A 14 7.66 3.93 -0.04
N LEU A 15 8.73 4.66 0.22
CA LEU A 15 9.19 4.97 1.57
C LEU A 15 8.56 6.30 2.03
N SER A 16 8.19 6.39 3.30
CA SER A 16 7.81 7.66 3.92
C SER A 16 9.00 8.62 3.98
N GLY A 17 8.70 9.92 4.05
CA GLY A 17 9.73 10.97 4.13
C GLY A 17 10.65 10.81 5.35
N ASP A 18 10.14 10.31 6.48
CA ASP A 18 10.92 10.02 7.68
C ASP A 18 11.73 8.70 7.59
N GLY A 19 11.56 7.93 6.51
CA GLY A 19 12.23 6.66 6.28
C GLY A 19 11.73 5.48 7.14
N ASN A 20 10.73 5.70 7.99
CA ASN A 20 10.30 4.69 8.97
C ASN A 20 9.11 3.85 8.50
N CYS A 21 8.44 4.21 7.41
CA CYS A 21 7.35 3.44 6.82
C CYS A 21 7.67 3.05 5.38
N LEU A 22 7.28 1.85 4.98
CA LEU A 22 7.37 1.35 3.60
C LEU A 22 6.00 0.83 3.17
N ALA A 23 5.41 1.45 2.16
CA ALA A 23 4.22 0.94 1.50
C ALA A 23 4.62 0.01 0.34
N VAL A 24 4.03 -1.19 0.32
CA VAL A 24 4.26 -2.23 -0.68
C VAL A 24 2.93 -2.60 -1.33
N GLY A 25 2.85 -2.38 -2.64
CA GLY A 25 1.72 -2.77 -3.45
C GLY A 25 1.74 -4.25 -3.82
N ARG A 26 0.54 -4.82 -4.01
CA ARG A 26 0.32 -6.19 -4.49
C ARG A 26 -0.84 -6.15 -5.50
N PRO A 27 -0.64 -5.62 -6.71
CA PRO A 27 -1.71 -5.35 -7.67
C PRO A 27 -2.49 -6.59 -8.10
N PHE A 28 -1.87 -7.76 -8.05
CA PHE A 28 -2.51 -9.04 -8.41
C PHE A 28 -3.02 -9.83 -7.20
N TYR A 29 -3.14 -9.20 -6.03
CA TYR A 29 -3.74 -9.86 -4.87
C TYR A 29 -5.22 -10.18 -5.14
N SER A 30 -5.57 -11.44 -4.90
CA SER A 30 -6.92 -11.98 -4.92
C SER A 30 -7.26 -12.58 -3.56
N ASP A 31 -8.53 -12.48 -3.16
CA ASP A 31 -9.07 -13.16 -1.98
C ASP A 31 -10.29 -14.02 -2.37
N GLN A 32 -11.03 -14.51 -1.37
CA GLN A 32 -12.20 -15.36 -1.61
C GLN A 32 -13.36 -14.64 -2.30
N GLU A 33 -13.41 -13.30 -2.26
CA GLU A 33 -14.50 -12.50 -2.79
C GLU A 33 -14.19 -11.91 -4.17
N LEU A 34 -12.96 -11.40 -4.35
CA LEU A 34 -12.58 -10.63 -5.53
C LEU A 34 -11.22 -11.02 -6.09
N ASP A 35 -11.21 -11.31 -7.40
CA ASP A 35 -9.99 -11.58 -8.16
C ASP A 35 -9.26 -10.28 -8.55
N ARG A 36 -7.93 -10.27 -8.43
CA ARG A 36 -7.02 -9.16 -8.75
C ARG A 36 -7.52 -7.81 -8.23
N ARG A 37 -8.15 -7.81 -7.06
CA ARG A 37 -8.57 -6.56 -6.39
C ARG A 37 -7.36 -5.70 -6.06
N GLY A 38 -6.23 -6.34 -5.80
CA GLY A 38 -4.99 -5.71 -5.39
C GLY A 38 -5.02 -5.34 -3.90
N ALA A 39 -3.85 -5.04 -3.36
CA ALA A 39 -3.71 -4.60 -1.97
C ALA A 39 -2.50 -3.69 -1.79
N VAL A 40 -2.50 -2.90 -0.73
CA VAL A 40 -1.32 -2.19 -0.22
C VAL A 40 -1.07 -2.61 1.22
N ILE A 41 0.16 -3.01 1.52
CA ILE A 41 0.61 -3.35 2.87
C ILE A 41 1.62 -2.29 3.29
N VAL A 42 1.42 -1.70 4.46
CA VAL A 42 2.39 -0.75 5.03
C VAL A 42 3.20 -1.48 6.10
N TYR A 43 4.50 -1.28 6.08
CA TYR A 43 5.42 -1.76 7.11
C TYR A 43 5.98 -0.58 7.89
N LYS A 44 6.16 -0.73 9.20
CA LYS A 44 6.87 0.22 10.07
C LYS A 44 8.20 -0.38 10.52
N TYR A 45 9.26 0.41 10.40
CA TYR A 45 10.56 0.12 10.96
C TYR A 45 10.58 0.43 12.45
N LYS A 46 11.10 -0.51 13.24
CA LYS A 46 11.39 -0.34 14.64
C LYS A 46 12.89 -0.52 14.85
N ARG A 47 13.58 0.57 15.19
CA ARG A 47 15.00 0.55 15.54
C ARG A 47 15.20 -0.28 16.81
N ASN A 48 16.26 -1.08 16.85
CA ASN A 48 16.65 -1.80 18.06
C ASN A 48 17.44 -0.84 18.96
N ASN A 49 17.01 -0.65 20.20
CA ASN A 49 17.65 0.27 21.16
C ASN A 49 18.90 -0.36 21.83
N GLY A 50 19.75 -1.02 21.05
CA GLY A 50 20.96 -1.70 21.55
C GLY A 50 22.25 -1.00 21.12
N ASN A 51 22.99 -0.49 22.10
CA ASN A 51 24.39 -0.01 22.11
C ASN A 51 25.18 -0.04 20.77
N GLY A 52 24.82 0.82 19.82
CA GLY A 52 25.69 1.21 18.69
C GLY A 52 25.55 0.43 17.38
N GLY A 53 24.52 -0.40 17.20
CA GLY A 53 24.24 -1.05 15.91
C GLY A 53 23.21 -0.32 15.04
N ASP A 54 23.33 -0.40 13.71
CA ASP A 54 22.33 0.05 12.73
C ASP A 54 21.19 -0.97 12.49
N GLY A 55 20.92 -1.83 13.48
CA GLY A 55 19.91 -2.87 13.37
C GLY A 55 18.49 -2.40 13.71
N GLY A 56 17.50 -3.03 13.09
CA GLY A 56 16.09 -2.88 13.41
C GLY A 56 15.24 -3.90 12.68
N THR A 57 13.95 -3.87 12.93
CA THR A 57 12.98 -4.83 12.37
C THR A 57 11.85 -4.10 11.67
N TRP A 58 11.40 -4.67 10.55
CA TRP A 58 10.20 -4.24 9.85
C TRP A 58 9.02 -5.12 10.27
N SER A 59 7.88 -4.50 10.56
CA SER A 59 6.64 -5.19 10.91
C SER A 59 5.45 -4.52 10.24
N THR A 60 4.36 -5.24 10.00
CA THR A 60 3.18 -4.65 9.38
C THR A 60 2.57 -3.56 10.26
N LEU A 61 2.17 -2.47 9.63
CA LEU A 61 1.49 -1.33 10.23
C LEU A 61 0.01 -1.39 9.86
N GLY A 62 -0.75 -2.07 10.70
CA GLY A 62 -2.19 -2.28 10.52
C GLY A 62 -2.55 -3.35 9.49
N SER A 63 -3.85 -3.50 9.25
CA SER A 63 -4.41 -4.44 8.29
C SER A 63 -4.07 -4.05 6.83
N PRO A 64 -3.99 -5.00 5.88
CA PRO A 64 -3.82 -4.67 4.47
C PRO A 64 -4.95 -3.77 3.95
N ILE A 65 -4.61 -2.77 3.14
CA ILE A 65 -5.60 -1.95 2.44
C ILE A 65 -6.00 -2.69 1.16
N LEU A 66 -7.21 -3.22 1.13
CA LEU A 66 -7.69 -4.02 0.00
C LEU A 66 -8.32 -3.15 -1.09
N GLY A 67 -8.08 -3.50 -2.34
CA GLY A 67 -8.72 -2.84 -3.48
C GLY A 67 -10.24 -2.97 -3.43
N PRO A 68 -11.00 -1.96 -3.86
CA PRO A 68 -12.44 -1.90 -3.63
C PRO A 68 -13.26 -2.79 -4.58
N LYS A 69 -12.68 -3.25 -5.70
CA LYS A 69 -13.38 -4.03 -6.72
C LYS A 69 -12.45 -5.05 -7.37
N ARG A 70 -13.05 -6.04 -8.05
CA ARG A 70 -12.36 -6.96 -8.96
C ARG A 70 -11.60 -6.16 -10.02
N ASP A 71 -10.40 -6.62 -10.35
CA ASP A 71 -9.52 -6.00 -11.36
C ASP A 71 -9.15 -4.53 -11.09
N SER A 72 -9.35 -4.00 -9.88
CA SER A 72 -8.87 -2.67 -9.49
C SER A 72 -7.36 -2.53 -9.68
N MET A 73 -6.63 -3.64 -9.50
CA MET A 73 -5.16 -3.68 -9.50
C MET A 73 -4.55 -2.68 -8.51
N PHE A 74 -5.19 -2.54 -7.35
CA PHE A 74 -4.82 -1.59 -6.32
C PHE A 74 -3.39 -1.84 -5.83
N GLY A 75 -2.60 -0.78 -5.66
CA GLY A 75 -1.18 -0.90 -5.34
C GLY A 75 -0.28 -1.17 -6.56
N ALA A 76 -0.75 -0.91 -7.78
CA ALA A 76 0.10 -0.95 -8.97
C ALA A 76 1.23 0.09 -8.91
N ALA A 77 2.31 -0.15 -9.64
CA ALA A 77 3.47 0.73 -9.71
C ALA A 77 3.06 2.17 -10.05
N LYS A 78 3.67 3.15 -9.36
CA LYS A 78 3.41 4.60 -9.51
C LYS A 78 1.98 5.04 -9.14
N THR A 79 1.21 4.21 -8.41
CA THR A 79 -0.15 4.56 -7.96
C THR A 79 -0.29 4.76 -6.46
N VAL A 80 0.77 4.54 -5.68
CA VAL A 80 0.76 4.70 -4.22
C VAL A 80 1.65 5.86 -3.85
N ASP A 81 1.22 6.62 -2.84
CA ASP A 81 2.06 7.59 -2.15
C ASP A 81 1.74 7.57 -0.64
N ILE A 82 2.68 8.01 0.20
CA ILE A 82 2.59 7.94 1.65
C ILE A 82 3.09 9.24 2.29
N SER A 83 2.42 9.69 3.35
CA SER A 83 2.83 10.89 4.09
C SER A 83 4.20 10.74 4.74
N GLU A 84 4.81 11.86 5.10
CA GLU A 84 6.14 11.91 5.73
C GLU A 84 6.26 11.00 6.97
N ASP A 85 5.25 10.97 7.83
CA ASP A 85 5.17 10.14 9.04
C ASP A 85 4.61 8.73 8.81
N GLY A 86 4.11 8.48 7.60
CA GLY A 86 3.41 7.28 7.19
C GLY A 86 2.06 7.03 7.84
N SER A 87 1.37 8.08 8.33
CA SER A 87 0.02 7.97 8.88
C SER A 87 -1.09 8.09 7.82
N ILE A 88 -0.78 8.55 6.60
CA ILE A 88 -1.71 8.70 5.48
C ILE A 88 -1.13 8.00 4.24
N VAL A 89 -1.97 7.28 3.49
CA VAL A 89 -1.63 6.65 2.21
C VAL A 89 -2.66 7.05 1.15
N ALA A 90 -2.19 7.50 -0.02
CA ALA A 90 -3.02 7.71 -1.19
C ALA A 90 -2.80 6.57 -2.20
N ILE A 91 -3.88 6.03 -2.76
CA ILE A 91 -3.82 4.88 -3.68
C ILE A 91 -4.72 5.12 -4.88
N GLY A 92 -4.17 4.98 -6.08
CA GLY A 92 -4.88 5.02 -7.34
C GLY A 92 -5.62 3.71 -7.65
N ASP A 93 -6.89 3.81 -8.03
CA ASP A 93 -7.72 2.75 -8.61
C ASP A 93 -7.79 2.97 -10.13
N MET A 94 -6.70 2.66 -10.83
CA MET A 94 -6.52 3.03 -12.24
C MET A 94 -7.58 2.43 -13.17
N HIS A 95 -8.20 1.31 -12.79
CA HIS A 95 -9.23 0.63 -13.57
C HIS A 95 -10.65 1.06 -13.23
N HIS A 96 -10.82 2.09 -12.38
CA HIS A 96 -12.14 2.61 -12.04
C HIS A 96 -12.90 3.06 -13.29
N LYS A 97 -14.17 2.63 -13.42
CA LYS A 97 -15.13 3.02 -14.48
C LYS A 97 -14.51 3.07 -15.89
N LYS A 98 -14.03 1.94 -16.42
CA LYS A 98 -13.38 1.87 -17.76
C LYS A 98 -12.12 2.76 -17.85
N GLN A 99 -11.26 2.69 -16.84
CA GLN A 99 -9.99 3.42 -16.78
C GLN A 99 -10.12 4.95 -16.67
N MET A 100 -11.25 5.45 -16.14
CA MET A 100 -11.34 6.86 -15.73
C MET A 100 -10.41 7.15 -14.54
N GLY A 101 -10.05 6.13 -13.77
CA GLY A 101 -9.23 6.28 -12.56
C GLY A 101 -10.00 6.94 -11.41
N ARG A 102 -9.42 6.86 -10.23
CA ARG A 102 -9.73 7.67 -9.05
C ARG A 102 -8.63 7.48 -8.02
N VAL A 103 -8.57 8.36 -7.03
CA VAL A 103 -7.70 8.20 -5.86
C VAL A 103 -8.55 7.99 -4.61
N LEU A 104 -8.16 7.02 -3.79
CA LEU A 104 -8.68 6.83 -2.45
C LEU A 104 -7.57 7.12 -1.44
N VAL A 105 -7.88 7.92 -0.42
CA VAL A 105 -6.94 8.28 0.64
C VAL A 105 -7.34 7.56 1.91
N TYR A 106 -6.36 7.00 2.62
CA TYR A 106 -6.55 6.25 3.86
C TYR A 106 -5.71 6.85 4.96
N LYS A 107 -6.25 6.90 6.18
CA LYS A 107 -5.55 7.31 7.40
C LYS A 107 -5.49 6.16 8.39
N LEU A 108 -4.34 6.01 9.01
CA LEU A 108 -4.15 5.06 10.10
C LEU A 108 -4.81 5.60 11.38
N VAL A 109 -5.77 4.85 11.90
CA VAL A 109 -6.46 5.13 13.17
C VAL A 109 -6.49 3.84 13.98
N SER A 110 -5.86 3.85 15.15
CA SER A 110 -5.87 2.69 16.07
C SER A 110 -5.45 1.36 15.43
N ARG A 111 -4.39 1.38 14.58
CA ARG A 111 -3.89 0.23 13.80
C ARG A 111 -4.79 -0.23 12.64
N GLU A 112 -5.82 0.52 12.28
CA GLU A 112 -6.64 0.24 11.10
C GLU A 112 -6.56 1.37 10.08
N TRP A 113 -6.60 1.02 8.80
CA TRP A 113 -6.61 2.00 7.71
C TRP A 113 -8.04 2.36 7.35
N MET A 114 -8.43 3.60 7.64
CA MET A 114 -9.77 4.10 7.36
C MET A 114 -9.74 5.08 6.20
N GLN A 115 -10.64 4.90 5.22
CA GLN A 115 -10.74 5.83 4.11
C GLN A 115 -11.12 7.23 4.60
N MET A 116 -10.35 8.23 4.18
CA MET A 116 -10.61 9.64 4.44
C MET A 116 -11.47 10.23 3.33
N GLY A 117 -12.73 10.54 3.66
CA GLY A 117 -13.63 11.23 2.74
C GLY A 117 -13.99 10.42 1.49
N GLY A 118 -14.53 11.12 0.49
CA GLY A 118 -14.90 10.55 -0.80
C GLY A 118 -13.68 10.28 -1.68
N ALA A 119 -13.87 9.51 -2.76
CA ALA A 119 -12.84 9.34 -3.76
C ALA A 119 -12.64 10.64 -4.55
N ILE A 120 -11.39 10.90 -4.94
CA ILE A 120 -10.99 12.01 -5.82
C ILE A 120 -11.05 11.49 -7.26
N LEU A 121 -11.71 12.21 -8.17
CA LEU A 121 -11.96 11.83 -9.57
C LEU A 121 -11.07 12.62 -10.53
#